data_AF-L7E535-F1
#
_entry.id   AF-L7E535-F1
#
_cell.length_a   1.000
_cell.length_b   1.000
_cell.length_c   1.000
_cell.angle_alpha   90.00
_cell.angle_beta   90.00
_cell.angle_gamma   90.00
#
_symmetry.space_group_name_H-M   'P 1'
#
loop_
_entity.id
_entity.type
_entity.pdbx_description
1 polymer ?
#
loop_
_entity_poly.entity_id
_entity_poly.type
_entity_poly.pdbx_seq_one_letter_code
_entity_poly.pdbx_strand_id
1 'polypeptide(L)'
;MRLSFKSSGCFFHKSLEGESDRSWAIRSIPVLLKEREDRADALLELSLGGDLQTAQVATACRSAIRNGTALSLEEMQNLLDDWQNTRNPRTCPHGRPIYLSLEETSLARFFRRHWVIGKSHGI
;
A
#
# COMPACT_ATOMS: atom_id res chain seq x y z
N MET A 1 -2.43 1.52 -27.73
CA MET A 1 -1.70 1.65 -26.46
C MET A 1 -1.00 0.33 -26.11
N ARG A 2 0.30 0.37 -25.75
CA ARG A 2 1.16 -0.78 -25.41
C ARG A 2 1.82 -0.44 -24.08
N LEU A 3 1.33 -0.99 -22.99
CA LEU A 3 2.01 -0.93 -21.70
C LEU A 3 2.81 -2.22 -21.57
N SER A 4 4.13 -2.12 -21.67
CA SER A 4 5.04 -3.25 -21.48
C SER A 4 5.96 -2.87 -20.34
N PHE A 5 5.62 -3.30 -19.13
CA PHE A 5 6.46 -3.08 -17.95
C PHE A 5 7.43 -4.25 -17.81
N LYS A 6 8.73 -3.95 -17.77
CA LYS A 6 9.79 -4.90 -17.42
C LYS A 6 10.40 -4.46 -16.09
N SER A 7 9.87 -4.98 -14.99
CA SER A 7 10.65 -5.17 -13.77
C SER A 7 10.06 -6.35 -13.00
N SER A 8 10.81 -7.45 -12.97
CA SER A 8 10.81 -8.50 -11.93
C SER A 8 9.46 -8.89 -11.29
N GLY A 9 8.37 -9.02 -12.06
CA GLY A 9 7.11 -9.58 -11.53
C GLY A 9 5.81 -9.20 -12.24
N CYS A 10 5.78 -8.21 -13.13
CA CYS A 10 4.55 -7.85 -13.85
C CYS A 10 4.82 -7.63 -15.34
N PHE A 11 4.59 -8.66 -16.15
CA PHE A 11 4.64 -8.61 -17.61
C PHE A 11 3.23 -8.40 -18.16
N PHE A 12 2.85 -7.14 -18.38
CA PHE A 12 1.73 -6.85 -19.27
C PHE A 12 2.20 -7.13 -20.71
N HIS A 13 2.01 -8.37 -21.16
CA HIS A 13 2.28 -8.72 -22.56
C HIS A 13 1.02 -8.48 -23.39
N LYS A 14 1.00 -7.38 -24.13
CA LYS A 14 0.08 -7.23 -25.26
C LYS A 14 0.51 -8.21 -26.36
N SER A 15 -0.12 -9.38 -26.43
CA SER A 15 -0.15 -10.18 -27.66
C SER A 15 -1.47 -9.96 -28.36
N LEU A 16 -1.39 -9.43 -29.59
CA LEU A 16 -2.51 -9.35 -30.51
C LEU A 16 -2.56 -10.69 -31.25
N GLU A 17 -3.43 -11.60 -30.83
CA GLU A 17 -3.88 -12.68 -31.70
C GLU A 17 -5.37 -12.49 -31.86
N GLY A 18 -5.76 -12.03 -33.05
CA GLY A 18 -7.14 -11.76 -33.40
C GLY A 18 -7.78 -13.05 -33.86
N GLU A 19 -8.61 -13.64 -33.03
CA GLU A 19 -9.57 -14.65 -33.45
C GLU A 19 -10.91 -14.29 -32.81
N SER A 20 -11.76 -13.62 -33.61
CA SER A 20 -13.09 -13.09 -33.28
C SER A 20 -13.21 -12.09 -32.11
N ASP A 21 -13.41 -10.81 -32.48
CA ASP A 21 -13.94 -9.66 -31.72
C ASP A 21 -13.36 -9.30 -30.32
N ARG A 22 -12.39 -8.36 -30.30
CA ARG A 22 -11.89 -7.54 -29.16
C ARG A 22 -11.57 -8.25 -27.82
N SER A 23 -11.14 -9.51 -27.84
CA SER A 23 -10.65 -10.20 -26.64
C SER A 23 -9.18 -9.84 -26.31
N TRP A 24 -8.84 -9.83 -25.02
CA TRP A 24 -7.48 -9.55 -24.52
C TRP A 24 -7.06 -10.59 -23.48
N ALA A 25 -5.79 -10.99 -23.50
CA ALA A 25 -5.21 -11.92 -22.53
C ALA A 25 -4.23 -11.21 -21.58
N ILE A 26 -4.39 -11.43 -20.28
CA ILE A 26 -3.47 -10.96 -19.24
C ILE A 26 -2.60 -12.15 -18.81
N ARG A 27 -1.28 -12.03 -18.97
CA ARG A 27 -0.34 -13.13 -18.67
C ARG A 27 0.21 -13.11 -17.26
N SER A 28 0.12 -11.99 -16.57
CA SER A 28 0.57 -11.84 -15.19
C SER A 28 -0.23 -10.77 -14.47
N ILE A 29 -0.41 -10.96 -13.17
CA ILE A 29 -1.09 -10.04 -12.26
C ILE A 29 -0.24 -9.88 -11.01
N PRO A 30 -0.20 -8.70 -10.35
CA PRO A 30 0.38 -8.58 -9.02
C PRO A 30 -0.28 -9.59 -8.07
N VAL A 31 0.51 -10.33 -7.31
CA VAL A 31 0.00 -11.39 -6.41
C VAL A 31 -1.08 -10.85 -5.46
N LEU A 32 -0.95 -9.60 -5.03
CA LEU A 32 -1.89 -8.88 -4.17
C LEU A 32 -3.28 -8.68 -4.77
N LEU A 33 -3.43 -8.80 -6.10
CA LEU A 33 -4.70 -8.65 -6.80
C LEU A 33 -5.29 -9.99 -7.26
N LYS A 34 -4.54 -11.10 -7.13
CA LYS A 34 -4.91 -12.40 -7.72
C LYS A 34 -6.25 -12.93 -7.23
N GLU A 35 -6.47 -12.88 -5.92
CA GLU A 35 -7.63 -13.43 -5.23
C GLU A 35 -8.70 -12.37 -4.92
N ARG A 36 -8.56 -11.16 -5.46
CA ARG A 36 -9.56 -10.10 -5.25
C ARG A 36 -10.74 -10.25 -6.18
N GLU A 37 -11.92 -9.96 -5.67
CA GLU A 37 -13.16 -9.95 -6.45
C GLU A 37 -13.12 -8.87 -7.55
N ASP A 38 -12.61 -7.68 -7.23
CA ASP A 38 -12.49 -6.52 -8.12
C ASP A 38 -11.26 -6.57 -9.05
N ARG A 39 -10.62 -7.74 -9.21
CA ARG A 39 -9.34 -7.87 -9.95
C ARG A 39 -9.45 -7.45 -11.42
N ALA A 40 -10.59 -7.68 -12.07
CA ALA A 40 -10.79 -7.27 -13.47
C ALA A 40 -10.78 -5.74 -13.61
N ASP A 41 -11.49 -5.04 -12.73
CA ASP A 41 -11.51 -3.57 -12.71
C ASP A 41 -10.15 -2.99 -12.31
N ALA A 42 -9.48 -3.60 -11.34
CA ALA A 42 -8.13 -3.21 -10.97
C ALA A 42 -7.15 -3.36 -12.15
N LEU A 43 -7.21 -4.47 -12.89
CA LEU A 43 -6.38 -4.68 -14.08
C LEU A 43 -6.70 -3.69 -15.19
N LEU A 44 -7.98 -3.36 -15.38
CA LEU A 44 -8.40 -2.34 -16.34
C LEU A 44 -7.84 -0.97 -15.97
N GLU A 45 -7.96 -0.54 -14.71
CA GLU A 45 -7.38 0.71 -14.21
C GLU A 45 -5.86 0.75 -14.43
N LEU A 46 -5.15 -0.33 -14.04
CA LEU A 46 -3.71 -0.44 -14.24
C LEU A 46 -3.31 -0.37 -15.73
N SER A 47 -4.17 -0.87 -16.63
CA SER A 47 -3.96 -0.79 -18.08
C SER A 47 -4.16 0.62 -18.68
N LEU A 48 -4.81 1.51 -17.93
CA LEU A 48 -4.99 2.92 -18.28
C LEU A 48 -3.90 3.81 -17.65
N GLY A 49 -3.21 3.31 -16.64
CA GLY A 49 -2.11 3.99 -15.97
C GLY A 49 -0.90 4.25 -16.88
N GLY A 50 -0.09 5.24 -16.51
CA GLY A 50 1.05 5.69 -17.32
C GLY A 50 2.30 4.84 -17.14
N ASP A 51 2.82 4.78 -15.92
CA ASP A 51 4.11 4.15 -15.61
C ASP A 51 4.04 3.09 -14.50
N LEU A 52 5.17 2.41 -14.26
CA LEU A 52 5.28 1.36 -13.25
C LEU A 52 5.00 1.89 -11.85
N GLN A 53 5.43 3.12 -11.54
CA GLN A 53 5.21 3.71 -10.22
C GLN A 53 3.73 3.93 -9.98
N THR A 54 3.02 4.48 -10.97
CA THR A 54 1.57 4.66 -10.94
C THR A 54 0.87 3.32 -10.71
N ALA A 55 1.30 2.26 -11.41
CA ALA A 55 0.75 0.92 -11.23
C ALA A 55 1.02 0.35 -9.82
N GLN A 56 2.22 0.56 -9.26
CA GLN A 56 2.58 0.14 -7.90
C GLN A 56 1.77 0.89 -6.84
N VAL A 57 1.63 2.21 -7.01
CA VAL A 57 0.84 3.08 -6.14
C VAL A 57 -0.63 2.66 -6.13
N ALA A 58 -1.23 2.43 -7.31
CA ALA A 58 -2.62 1.97 -7.42
C ALA A 58 -2.82 0.56 -6.82
N THR A 59 -1.88 -0.36 -7.08
CA THR A 59 -1.91 -1.72 -6.51
C THR A 59 -1.82 -1.68 -4.99
N ALA A 60 -0.89 -0.90 -4.43
CA ALA A 60 -0.73 -0.72 -2.99
C ALA A 60 -1.99 -0.11 -2.36
N CYS A 61 -2.59 0.89 -3.02
CA CYS A 61 -3.83 1.51 -2.56
C CYS A 61 -4.98 0.50 -2.51
N ARG A 62 -5.20 -0.26 -3.59
CA ARG A 62 -6.29 -1.25 -3.65
C ARG A 62 -6.13 -2.35 -2.62
N SER A 63 -4.92 -2.87 -2.47
CA SER A 63 -4.59 -3.98 -1.55
C SER A 63 -4.42 -3.58 -0.08
N ALA A 64 -4.41 -2.28 0.24
CA ALA A 64 -4.24 -1.82 1.61
C ALA A 64 -5.37 -2.29 2.54
N ILE A 65 -4.99 -2.61 3.78
CA ILE A 65 -5.92 -2.76 4.92
C ILE A 65 -6.73 -1.45 5.04
N ARG A 66 -8.05 -1.57 5.18
CA ARG A 66 -8.97 -0.43 5.16
C ARG A 66 -9.53 -0.16 6.55
N ASN A 67 -10.11 1.02 6.72
CA ASN A 67 -10.84 1.35 7.93
C ASN A 67 -11.96 0.33 8.16
N GLY A 68 -12.12 -0.11 9.41
CA GLY A 68 -13.10 -1.12 9.78
C GLY A 68 -12.62 -2.57 9.59
N THR A 69 -11.43 -2.81 9.05
CA THR A 69 -10.82 -4.15 9.09
C THR A 69 -10.43 -4.48 10.53
N ALA A 70 -11.07 -5.51 11.11
CA ALA A 70 -10.68 -6.04 12.41
C ALA A 70 -9.32 -6.73 12.30
N LEU A 71 -8.45 -6.46 13.28
CA LEU A 71 -7.13 -7.07 13.39
C LEU A 71 -6.96 -7.64 14.79
N SER A 72 -6.36 -8.81 14.89
CA SER A 72 -5.81 -9.35 16.14
C SER A 72 -4.54 -8.58 16.54
N LEU A 73 -4.11 -8.71 17.80
CA LEU A 73 -2.88 -8.09 18.27
C LEU A 73 -1.65 -8.58 17.49
N GLU A 74 -1.63 -9.85 17.10
CA GLU A 74 -0.55 -10.43 16.28
C GLU A 74 -0.51 -9.79 14.89
N GLU A 75 -1.65 -9.65 14.22
CA GLU A 75 -1.74 -8.98 12.92
C GLU A 75 -1.33 -7.50 13.00
N MET A 76 -1.71 -6.81 14.08
CA MET A 76 -1.27 -5.44 14.32
C MET A 76 0.25 -5.35 14.47
N GLN A 77 0.85 -6.26 15.24
CA GLN A 77 2.30 -6.28 15.45
C GLN A 77 3.04 -6.56 14.13
N ASN A 78 2.62 -7.57 13.38
CA ASN A 78 3.19 -7.90 12.07
C ASN A 78 3.08 -6.71 11.10
N LEU A 79 1.94 -6.01 11.08
CA LEU A 79 1.78 -4.81 10.26
C LEU A 79 2.79 -3.71 10.64
N LEU A 80 3.02 -3.49 11.93
CA LEU A 80 3.99 -2.51 12.40
C LEU A 80 5.43 -2.90 12.05
N ASP A 81 5.77 -4.18 12.16
CA ASP A 81 7.09 -4.70 11.84
C ASP A 81 7.38 -4.61 10.33
N ASP A 82 6.43 -5.04 9.50
CA ASP A 82 6.52 -4.93 8.04
C ASP A 82 6.64 -3.46 7.61
N TRP A 83 5.82 -2.57 8.20
CA TRP A 83 5.85 -1.15 7.91
C TRP A 83 7.21 -0.51 8.25
N GLN A 84 7.77 -0.79 9.43
CA GLN A 84 9.06 -0.25 9.85
C GLN A 84 10.20 -0.69 8.94
N ASN A 85 10.10 -1.89 8.35
CA ASN A 85 11.07 -2.43 7.40
C ASN A 85 10.94 -1.90 5.97
N THR A 86 9.94 -1.05 5.69
CA THR A 86 9.80 -0.43 4.36
C THR A 86 10.90 0.60 4.09
N ARG A 87 11.19 0.85 2.81
CA ARG A 87 12.22 1.83 2.39
C ARG A 87 11.89 3.27 2.80
N ASN A 88 10.61 3.61 2.94
CA ASN A 88 10.16 4.96 3.31
C ASN A 88 9.00 4.88 4.32
N PRO A 89 9.29 4.61 5.60
CA PRO A 89 8.24 4.35 6.59
C PRO A 89 7.49 5.63 7.01
N ARG A 90 7.95 6.82 6.62
CA ARG A 90 7.30 8.08 7.04
C ARG A 90 6.18 8.52 6.12
N THR A 91 6.24 8.14 4.84
CA THR A 91 5.39 8.70 3.80
C THR A 91 4.82 7.59 2.94
N CYS A 92 3.50 7.59 2.74
CA CYS A 92 2.85 6.62 1.87
C CYS A 92 3.24 6.87 0.40
N PRO A 93 3.02 5.90 -0.50
CA PRO A 93 3.35 6.06 -1.93
C PRO A 93 2.65 7.25 -2.63
N HIS A 94 1.64 7.86 -2.00
CA HIS A 94 0.93 9.05 -2.48
C HIS A 94 1.39 10.36 -1.83
N GLY A 95 2.40 10.33 -0.96
CA GLY A 95 2.95 11.52 -0.31
C GLY A 95 2.33 11.89 1.04
N ARG A 96 1.36 11.15 1.57
CA ARG A 96 0.76 11.43 2.89
C ARG A 96 1.60 10.85 4.03
N PRO A 97 1.73 11.54 5.18
CA PRO A 97 2.32 10.95 6.37
C PRO A 97 1.58 9.68 6.79
N ILE A 98 2.31 8.63 7.18
CA ILE A 98 1.72 7.35 7.61
C ILE A 98 1.28 7.39 9.07
N TYR A 99 2.03 8.12 9.92
CA TYR A 99 1.75 8.24 11.34
C TYR A 99 1.95 9.67 11.83
N LEU A 100 1.35 9.96 12.98
CA LEU A 100 1.60 11.17 13.75
C LEU A 100 2.37 10.75 15.01
N SER A 101 3.61 11.22 15.16
CA SER A 101 4.33 11.05 16.43
C SER A 101 3.75 11.99 17.48
N LEU A 102 3.37 11.46 18.63
CA LEU A 102 2.98 12.23 19.80
C LEU A 102 4.02 11.98 20.89
N GLU A 103 5.02 12.86 20.95
CA GLU A 103 6.00 12.86 22.02
C GLU A 103 5.31 13.09 23.37
N GLU A 104 5.81 12.47 24.44
CA GLU A 104 5.25 12.60 25.80
C GLU A 104 5.19 14.07 26.25
N THR A 105 6.19 14.87 25.88
CA THR A 105 6.22 16.32 26.14
C THR A 105 5.12 17.07 25.40
N SER A 106 4.84 16.68 24.15
CA SER A 106 3.75 17.24 23.35
C SER A 106 2.40 16.89 23.96
N LEU A 107 2.22 15.63 24.36
CA LEU A 107 1.01 15.14 25.02
C LEU A 107 0.79 15.86 26.36
N ALA A 108 1.82 15.98 27.20
CA ALA A 108 1.75 16.68 28.47
C ALA A 108 1.31 18.14 28.29
N ARG A 109 1.90 18.84 27.30
CA ARG A 109 1.52 20.21 26.95
C ARG A 109 0.06 20.34 26.52
N PHE A 110 -0.49 19.38 25.76
CA PHE A 110 -1.92 19.38 25.41
C PHE A 110 -2.83 19.36 26.65
N PHE A 111 -2.42 18.64 27.70
CA PHE A 111 -3.11 18.62 28.99
C PHE A 111 -2.64 19.72 29.96
N ARG A 112 -1.84 20.69 29.50
CA ARG A 112 -1.23 21.75 30.34
C ARG A 112 -0.44 21.20 31.53
N ARG A 113 0.19 20.03 31.35
CA ARG A 113 1.08 19.39 32.33
C ARG A 113 2.54 19.57 31.93
N HIS A 114 3.41 19.66 32.92
CA HIS A 114 4.87 19.62 32.76
C HIS A 114 5.39 18.31 33.38
N TRP A 115 5.38 17.23 32.60
CA TRP A 115 6.08 16.02 33.01
C TRP A 115 7.58 16.21 32.75
N VAL A 116 8.39 16.09 33.80
CA VAL A 116 9.85 16.06 33.67
C VAL A 116 10.25 14.63 33.31
N ILE A 117 10.84 14.47 32.13
CA ILE A 117 11.41 13.20 31.67
C ILE A 117 12.42 12.71 32.73
N GLY A 118 12.13 11.57 33.37
CA GLY A 118 12.99 10.94 34.38
C GLY A 118 12.48 10.96 35.83
N LYS A 119 11.34 11.57 36.15
CA LYS A 119 10.75 11.53 37.53
C LYS A 119 9.42 10.76 37.62
N SER A 120 8.98 10.14 36.53
CA SER A 120 7.66 9.53 36.41
C SER A 120 7.60 8.02 36.60
N HIS A 121 8.74 7.34 36.59
CA HIS A 121 8.80 5.88 36.76
C HIS A 121 9.34 5.56 38.16
N GLY A 122 8.43 5.65 39.12
CA GLY A 122 8.52 4.96 40.41
C GLY A 122 7.75 3.64 40.37
N ILE A 123 7.95 2.87 39.30
CA ILE A 123 7.64 1.44 39.18
C ILE A 123 8.89 0.80 38.58
#